data_AF-A0A7J2JFF3-F1
#
_entry.id   AF-A0A7J2JFF3-F1
#
_cell.length_a   1.000
_cell.length_b   1.000
_cell.length_c   1.000
_cell.angle_alpha   90.00
_cell.angle_beta   90.00
_cell.angle_gamma   90.00
#
_symmetry.space_group_name_H-M   'P 1'
#
loop_
_entity.id
_entity.type
_entity.pdbx_description
1 polymer ?
#
loop_
_entity_poly.entity_id
_entity_poly.type
_entity_poly.pdbx_seq_one_letter_code
_entity_poly.pdbx_strand_id
1 'polypeptide(L)'
;MCRFILRGKHAQNLGGFIVERVANFPFRDIVVGNPYNEPVLIKVPVYNEEDIEFLKKLGLIVRFVYETDSLLDVINEVRREIEKRLAEEGGQQKNEA
;
A
#
# COMPACT_ATOMS: atom_id res chain seq x y z
N MET A 1 0.86 30.48 7.34
CA MET A 1 0.46 29.23 6.64
C MET A 1 1.57 28.90 5.65
N CYS A 2 2.43 27.93 5.96
CA CYS A 2 3.57 27.57 5.12
C CYS A 2 3.05 26.83 3.88
N ARG A 3 3.17 27.43 2.69
CA ARG A 3 2.94 26.71 1.43
C ARG A 3 4.26 26.07 1.02
N PHE A 4 4.35 24.76 1.14
CA PHE A 4 5.46 24.03 0.52
C PHE A 4 5.11 23.76 -0.95
N ILE A 5 6.05 24.02 -1.85
CA ILE A 5 5.89 23.72 -3.28
C ILE A 5 6.59 22.39 -3.55
N LEU A 6 5.81 21.33 -3.76
CA LEU A 6 6.34 20.06 -4.23
C LEU A 6 6.36 20.08 -5.77
N ARG A 7 7.55 20.17 -6.36
CA ARG A 7 7.72 20.03 -7.82
C ARG A 7 7.73 18.55 -8.17
N GLY A 8 7.31 18.21 -9.39
CA GLY A 8 7.36 16.83 -9.88
C GLY A 8 8.72 16.16 -9.70
N LYS A 9 9.82 16.88 -9.97
CA LYS A 9 11.18 16.38 -9.76
C LYS A 9 11.48 16.00 -8.30
N HIS A 10 10.88 16.70 -7.34
CA HIS A 10 11.03 16.37 -5.91
C HIS A 10 10.33 15.04 -5.59
N ALA A 11 9.13 14.81 -6.13
CA ALA A 11 8.44 13.52 -5.97
C ALA A 11 9.24 12.36 -6.58
N GLN A 12 9.77 12.55 -7.80
CA GLN A 12 10.61 11.54 -8.47
C GLN A 12 11.89 11.20 -7.70
N ASN A 13 12.59 12.21 -7.17
CA ASN A 13 13.81 12.00 -6.40
C ASN A 13 13.56 11.26 -5.07
N LEU A 14 12.34 11.34 -4.53
CA LEU A 14 11.92 10.60 -3.34
C LEU A 14 11.35 9.21 -3.67
N GLY A 15 11.48 8.74 -4.92
CA GLY A 15 11.00 7.44 -5.37
C GLY A 15 9.51 7.41 -5.75
N GLY A 16 8.86 8.58 -5.82
CA GLY A 16 7.49 8.70 -6.30
C GLY A 16 7.39 8.67 -7.83
N PHE A 17 6.23 8.26 -8.35
CA PHE A 17 5.93 8.26 -9.77
C PHE A 17 4.93 9.37 -10.08
N ILE A 18 5.16 10.09 -11.19
CA ILE A 18 4.16 11.00 -11.76
C ILE A 18 3.51 10.24 -12.89
N VAL A 19 2.19 10.07 -12.80
CA VAL A 19 1.44 9.25 -13.74
C VAL A 19 0.37 10.07 -14.44
N GLU A 20 0.09 9.72 -15.69
CA GLU A 20 -1.06 10.25 -16.39
C GLU A 20 -2.35 9.70 -15.77
N ARG A 21 -3.38 10.53 -15.65
CA ARG A 21 -4.68 10.14 -15.08
C ARG A 21 -5.52 9.37 -16.09
N VAL A 22 -5.00 8.23 -16.55
CA VAL A 22 -5.64 7.35 -17.55
C VAL A 22 -6.47 6.24 -16.92
N ALA A 23 -6.13 5.83 -15.70
CA ALA A 23 -6.70 4.64 -15.05
C ALA A 23 -8.11 4.84 -14.44
N ASN A 24 -8.64 6.08 -14.40
CA ASN A 24 -10.00 6.43 -13.97
C ASN A 24 -10.54 5.65 -12.75
N PHE A 25 -9.69 5.38 -11.76
CA PHE A 25 -10.09 4.65 -10.56
C PHE A 25 -11.07 5.47 -9.70
N PRO A 26 -11.99 4.80 -8.98
CA PRO A 26 -12.91 5.47 -8.05
C PRO A 26 -12.25 5.88 -6.72
N PHE A 27 -10.97 5.58 -6.52
CA PHE A 27 -10.17 5.91 -5.33
C PHE A 27 -8.98 6.79 -5.71
N ARG A 28 -8.44 7.53 -4.73
CA ARG A 28 -7.31 8.45 -4.92
C ARG A 28 -5.96 7.73 -4.84
N ASP A 29 -5.78 6.92 -3.80
CA ASP A 29 -4.53 6.20 -3.54
C ASP A 29 -4.80 4.73 -3.21
N ILE A 30 -3.74 3.92 -3.26
CA ILE A 30 -3.73 2.54 -2.79
C ILE A 30 -2.61 2.41 -1.75
N VAL A 31 -2.95 1.90 -0.57
CA VAL A 31 -1.97 1.50 0.45
C VAL A 31 -1.77 0.01 0.35
N VAL A 32 -0.51 -0.40 0.14
CA VAL A 32 -0.12 -1.81 0.05
C VAL A 32 0.76 -2.15 1.25
N GLY A 33 0.35 -3.16 2.01
CA GLY A 33 1.08 -3.72 3.13
C GLY A 33 1.67 -5.08 2.78
N ASN A 34 2.97 -5.26 3.00
CA ASN A 34 3.63 -6.54 2.89
C ASN A 34 3.61 -7.24 4.27
N PRO A 35 2.88 -8.35 4.44
CA PRO A 35 2.90 -9.12 5.68
C PRO A 35 4.09 -10.10 5.76
N TYR A 36 4.80 -10.35 4.66
CA TYR A 36 5.90 -11.31 4.61
C TYR A 36 7.20 -10.74 5.18
N ASN A 37 8.09 -11.62 5.64
CA ASN A 37 9.40 -11.23 6.15
C ASN A 37 10.42 -10.97 5.03
N GLU A 38 10.13 -11.45 3.81
CA GLU A 38 10.88 -11.17 2.59
C GLU A 38 10.34 -9.94 1.83
N PRO A 39 11.21 -9.21 1.11
CA PRO A 39 10.78 -8.12 0.24
C PRO A 39 10.01 -8.64 -0.98
N VAL A 40 8.83 -8.09 -1.24
CA VAL A 40 8.01 -8.39 -2.42
C VAL A 40 8.13 -7.27 -3.45
N LEU A 41 8.44 -7.62 -4.70
CA LEU A 41 8.47 -6.67 -5.81
C LEU A 41 7.04 -6.28 -6.21
N ILE A 42 6.69 -5.02 -6.03
CA ILE A 42 5.42 -4.44 -6.48
C ILE A 42 5.66 -3.71 -7.79
N LYS A 43 4.90 -4.07 -8.83
CA LYS A 43 4.92 -3.32 -10.09
C LYS A 43 4.18 -2.00 -9.88
N VAL A 44 4.91 -0.91 -10.02
CA VAL A 44 4.39 0.45 -9.95
C VAL A 44 4.75 1.19 -11.24
N PRO A 45 3.90 2.13 -11.69
CA PRO A 45 2.57 2.46 -11.14
C PRO A 45 1.47 1.48 -11.59
N VAL A 46 0.35 1.48 -10.86
CA VAL A 46 -0.83 0.66 -11.15
C VAL A 46 -1.74 1.38 -12.14
N TYR A 47 -2.11 0.73 -13.24
CA TYR A 47 -2.94 1.34 -14.30
C TYR A 47 -4.26 0.64 -14.57
N ASN A 48 -4.46 -0.57 -14.05
CA ASN A 48 -5.69 -1.33 -14.24
C ASN A 48 -6.06 -2.11 -12.96
N GLU A 49 -7.27 -2.69 -12.95
CA GLU A 49 -7.75 -3.49 -11.82
C GLU A 49 -7.05 -4.85 -11.72
N GLU A 50 -6.53 -5.38 -12.83
CA GLU A 50 -5.82 -6.66 -12.88
C GLU A 50 -4.54 -6.64 -12.02
N ASP A 51 -3.79 -5.53 -12.07
CA ASP A 51 -2.62 -5.28 -11.24
C ASP A 51 -2.99 -5.35 -9.75
N ILE A 52 -4.16 -4.81 -9.37
CA ILE A 52 -4.66 -4.81 -7.99
C ILE A 52 -5.05 -6.22 -7.55
N GLU A 53 -5.73 -6.97 -8.42
CA GLU A 53 -6.05 -8.37 -8.15
C GLU A 53 -4.79 -9.21 -7.97
N PHE A 54 -3.75 -8.96 -8.77
CA PHE A 54 -2.48 -9.65 -8.63
C PHE A 54 -1.84 -9.40 -7.26
N LEU A 55 -1.85 -8.16 -6.77
CA LEU A 55 -1.36 -7.84 -5.42
C LEU A 55 -2.14 -8.58 -4.32
N LYS A 56 -3.48 -8.66 -4.46
CA LYS A 56 -4.31 -9.42 -3.51
C LYS A 56 -4.03 -10.93 -3.58
N LYS A 57 -3.84 -11.49 -4.78
CA LYS A 57 -3.49 -12.91 -4.99
C LYS A 57 -2.13 -13.27 -4.43
N LEU A 58 -1.17 -12.33 -4.45
CA LEU A 58 0.11 -12.46 -3.77
C LEU A 58 0.00 -12.47 -2.24
N GLY A 59 -1.19 -12.25 -1.67
CA GLY A 59 -1.41 -12.21 -0.22
C GLY A 59 -1.04 -10.88 0.45
N LEU A 60 -0.67 -9.87 -0.36
CA LEU A 60 -0.44 -8.51 0.13
C LEU A 60 -1.76 -7.90 0.63
N ILE A 61 -1.66 -7.07 1.66
CA ILE A 61 -2.80 -6.31 2.18
C ILE A 61 -2.98 -5.10 1.29
N VAL A 62 -4.11 -4.99 0.61
CA VAL A 62 -4.41 -3.86 -0.29
C VAL A 62 -5.61 -3.09 0.25
N ARG A 63 -5.42 -1.81 0.53
CA ARG A 63 -6.49 -0.88 0.95
C ARG A 63 -6.57 0.31 0.00
N PHE A 64 -7.80 0.66 -0.36
CA PHE A 64 -8.07 1.84 -1.17
C PHE A 64 -8.28 3.04 -0.27
N VAL A 65 -7.80 4.20 -0.73
CA VAL A 65 -7.98 5.49 -0.04
C VAL A 65 -8.89 6.35 -0.91
N TYR A 66 -10.09 6.62 -0.44
CA TYR A 66 -11.05 7.51 -1.10
C TYR A 66 -10.77 8.97 -0.74
N GLU A 67 -11.43 9.90 -1.43
CA GLU A 67 -11.19 11.34 -1.23
C GLU A 67 -11.51 11.82 0.20
N THR A 68 -12.49 11.18 0.84
CA THR A 68 -12.91 11.48 2.22
C THR A 68 -11.98 10.88 3.27
N ASP A 69 -11.09 9.98 2.87
CA ASP A 69 -10.27 9.22 3.81
C ASP A 69 -8.99 9.95 4.16
N SER A 70 -8.60 9.81 5.42
CA SER A 70 -7.29 10.20 5.92
C SER A 70 -6.26 9.12 5.56
N LEU A 71 -5.28 9.48 4.73
CA LEU A 71 -4.21 8.58 4.32
C LEU A 71 -3.46 7.99 5.53
N LEU A 72 -3.23 8.80 6.57
CA LEU A 72 -2.53 8.36 7.77
C LEU A 72 -3.31 7.28 8.52
N ASP A 73 -4.63 7.42 8.58
CA ASP A 73 -5.47 6.44 9.27
C ASP A 73 -5.47 5.10 8.54
N VAL A 74 -5.58 5.14 7.20
CA VAL A 74 -5.49 3.92 6.37
C VAL A 74 -4.12 3.25 6.50
N ILE A 75 -3.02 4.01 6.53
CA ILE A 75 -1.67 3.46 6.78
C ILE A 75 -1.59 2.79 8.15
N ASN A 76 -2.14 3.43 9.19
CA ASN A 76 -2.15 2.87 10.54
C ASN A 76 -3.01 1.61 10.65
N GLU A 77 -4.13 1.54 9.92
CA GLU A 77 -4.94 0.32 9.82
C GLU A 77 -4.18 -0.83 9.16
N VAL A 78 -3.54 -0.58 8.03
CA VAL A 78 -2.74 -1.60 7.33
C VAL A 78 -1.58 -2.10 8.20
N ARG A 79 -0.92 -1.20 8.94
CA ARG A 79 0.11 -1.58 9.91
C ARG A 79 -0.42 -2.51 11.00
N ARG A 80 -1.56 -2.17 11.61
CA ARG A 80 -2.20 -3.03 12.61
C ARG A 80 -2.59 -4.40 12.04
N GLU A 81 -3.06 -4.44 10.79
CA GLU A 81 -3.40 -5.68 10.10
C GLU A 81 -2.16 -6.56 9.88
N ILE A 82 -1.02 -5.98 9.50
CA ILE A 82 0.26 -6.69 9.39
C ILE A 82 0.70 -7.24 10.75
N GLU A 83 0.71 -6.41 11.80
CA GLU A 83 1.10 -6.80 13.15
C GLU A 83 0.24 -7.97 13.66
N LYS A 84 -1.06 -7.95 13.38
CA LYS A 84 -1.98 -9.02 13.75
C LYS A 84 -1.63 -10.33 13.05
N ARG A 85 -1.34 -10.31 11.74
CA ARG A 85 -0.94 -11.52 10.99
C ARG A 85 0.38 -12.11 11.51
N LEU A 86 1.36 -11.25 11.78
CA LEU A 86 2.64 -11.69 12.36
C LEU A 86 2.47 -12.32 13.75
N ALA A 87 1.54 -11.80 14.57
CA ALA A 87 1.23 -12.37 15.88
C ALA A 87 0.51 -13.74 15.78
N GLU A 88 -0.37 -13.93 14.79
CA GLU A 88 -1.06 -15.19 14.53
C GLU A 88 -0.11 -16.29 14.05
N GLU A 89 0.81 -15.96 13.13
CA GLU A 89 1.83 -16.89 12.62
C GLU A 89 2.87 -17.27 13.70
N GLY A 90 3.27 -16.31 14.55
CA GLY A 90 4.14 -16.58 15.70
C GLY A 90 3.47 -17.37 16.83
N GLY A 91 2.14 -17.38 16.89
CA GLY A 91 1.35 -18.18 17.84
C GLY A 91 1.20 -19.64 17.41
N GLN A 92 1.13 -19.91 16.10
CA GLN A 92 1.03 -21.26 15.56
C GLN A 92 2.33 -22.07 15.74
N GLN A 93 3.50 -21.44 15.59
CA GLN A 93 4.79 -22.11 15.80
C GLN A 93 5.04 -22.59 17.24
N LYS A 94 4.36 -22.03 18.24
CA LYS A 94 4.51 -22.44 19.66
C LYS A 94 3.60 -23.60 20.07
N ASN A 95 2.55 -23.90 19.29
CA ASN A 95 1.61 -24.98 19.59
C ASN A 95 1.98 -26.31 18.91
N GLU A 96 3.01 -26.31 18.07
CA GLU A 96 3.52 -27.49 17.34
C GLU A 96 4.90 -27.97 17.85
N ALA A 97 5.42 -27.38 18.93
CA ALA A 97 6.71 -27.73 19.57
C ALA A 97 6.53 -28.32 20.98
#